data_AF-A0A7C3R9B4-F1
#
_entry.id   AF-A0A7C3R9B4-F1
#
_cell.length_a   1.000
_cell.length_b   1.000
_cell.length_c   1.000
_cell.angle_alpha   90.00
_cell.angle_beta   90.00
_cell.angle_gamma   90.00
#
_symmetry.space_group_name_H-M   'P 1'
#
loop_
_entity.id
_entity.type
_entity.pdbx_description
1 polymer ?
#
loop_
_entity_poly.entity_id
_entity_poly.type
_entity_poly.pdbx_seq_one_letter_code
_entity_poly.pdbx_strand_id
1 'polypeptide(L)'
;MKRHLKLLALFILPSLFFMGLYGCDGCTPGFSDSGRIVFASGRDGDYEIYIMKPDGTNLIKVTDNTASDYYPSFSKDGTRIVFVSDRDGNPGVYLMNSDGTNQTRLTDEQALDYHPNFSPDGKKIVFQSRRDGDDEIYLLDTTVISHPQLSKLTNNSDYDRFPSFSPDGSKIIFVSDRDRNDEIYTMSVNGTNQTRVTDNSYSDWMPRYSPDGTKIVFSSKRDGDDSEKIYIMNANGSNPTRLTSGSGQDWYPCFSPDGRKI
;
A
#
# COMPACT_ATOMS: atom_id res chain seq x y z
N MET A 1 7.17 20.99 -35.41
CA MET A 1 6.41 20.26 -34.36
C MET A 1 7.37 19.83 -33.26
N LYS A 2 7.56 20.65 -32.22
CA LYS A 2 8.33 20.27 -31.03
C LYS A 2 7.35 19.65 -30.04
N ARG A 3 7.53 18.36 -29.74
CA ARG A 3 6.76 17.63 -28.73
C ARG A 3 7.07 18.24 -27.37
N HIS A 4 6.05 18.75 -26.69
CA HIS A 4 6.14 19.16 -25.30
C HIS A 4 6.29 17.91 -24.41
N LEU A 5 7.50 17.70 -23.89
CA LEU A 5 7.76 16.80 -22.79
C LEU A 5 7.13 17.45 -21.54
N LYS A 6 6.00 16.91 -21.07
CA LYS A 6 5.42 17.34 -19.79
C LYS A 6 6.33 16.80 -18.68
N LEU A 7 7.07 17.69 -18.01
CA LEU A 7 7.76 17.36 -16.76
C LEU A 7 6.70 16.91 -15.74
N LEU A 8 6.85 15.69 -15.23
CA LEU A 8 6.12 15.22 -14.06
C LEU A 8 6.70 15.98 -12.86
N ALA A 9 5.90 16.83 -12.22
CA ALA A 9 6.31 17.54 -11.02
C ALA A 9 6.26 16.57 -9.84
N LEU A 10 7.41 15.99 -9.50
CA LEU A 10 7.60 15.20 -8.30
C LEU A 10 7.57 16.15 -7.09
N PHE A 11 6.44 16.19 -6.39
CA PHE A 11 6.43 16.74 -5.04
C PHE A 11 6.87 15.62 -4.13
N ILE A 12 8.19 15.47 -3.98
CA ILE A 12 8.73 14.86 -2.78
C ILE A 12 8.18 15.75 -1.66
N LEU A 13 7.24 15.23 -0.85
CA LEU A 13 6.93 15.85 0.43
C LEU A 13 8.30 16.09 1.06
N PRO A 14 8.70 17.36 1.32
CA PRO A 14 10.02 17.65 1.85
C PRO A 14 10.20 16.70 3.01
N SER A 15 11.23 15.87 2.91
CA SER A 15 11.53 14.78 3.83
C SER A 15 11.03 15.18 5.20
N LEU A 16 9.89 14.62 5.61
CA LEU A 16 9.44 14.72 6.98
C LEU A 16 10.60 14.10 7.73
N PHE A 17 11.41 14.95 8.35
CA PHE A 17 12.69 14.58 8.90
C PHE A 17 12.39 13.72 10.12
N PHE A 18 12.22 12.42 9.89
CA PHE A 18 12.08 11.43 10.92
C PHE A 18 13.46 11.26 11.56
N MET A 19 13.70 12.01 12.63
CA MET A 19 14.77 11.69 13.56
C MET A 19 14.36 10.43 14.31
N GLY A 20 14.76 9.29 13.76
CA GLY A 20 14.55 7.98 14.35
C GLY A 20 15.17 6.94 13.43
N LEU A 21 16.28 6.36 13.85
CA LEU A 21 16.80 5.12 13.29
C LEU A 21 15.66 4.08 13.27
N TYR A 22 15.61 3.23 12.25
CA TYR A 22 14.52 2.30 11.86
C TYR A 22 13.53 2.91 10.88
N GLY A 23 13.48 2.29 9.69
CA GLY A 23 12.58 2.67 8.61
C GLY A 23 11.13 2.66 9.07
N CYS A 24 10.29 3.50 8.45
CA CYS A 24 8.88 3.54 8.82
C CYS A 24 8.14 2.28 8.33
N ASP A 25 8.22 1.20 9.10
CA ASP A 25 7.28 0.10 9.06
C ASP A 25 5.94 0.63 9.58
N GLY A 26 5.02 0.95 8.67
CA GLY A 26 3.69 1.49 9.03
C GLY A 26 3.21 2.68 8.20
N CYS A 27 4.13 3.45 7.60
CA CYS A 27 3.82 4.67 6.86
C CYS A 27 3.40 4.36 5.41
N THR A 28 2.19 3.85 5.19
CA THR A 28 1.63 3.77 3.84
C THR A 28 0.77 5.01 3.55
N PRO A 29 1.24 5.97 2.73
CA PRO A 29 0.37 7.01 2.25
C PRO A 29 -0.67 6.43 1.28
N GLY A 30 -1.89 6.94 1.36
CA GLY A 30 -2.97 6.64 0.43
C GLY A 30 -3.74 7.91 0.04
N PHE A 31 -4.10 8.02 -1.23
CA PHE A 31 -4.97 9.09 -1.70
C PHE A 31 -6.44 8.64 -1.77
N SER A 32 -7.37 9.54 -1.45
CA SER A 32 -8.78 9.42 -1.83
C SER A 32 -9.07 10.11 -3.16
N ASP A 33 -10.15 9.77 -3.87
CA ASP A 33 -10.55 10.49 -5.10
C ASP A 33 -10.86 11.98 -4.83
N SER A 34 -11.25 12.31 -3.59
CA SER A 34 -11.41 13.69 -3.12
C SER A 34 -10.09 14.44 -2.89
N GLY A 35 -8.94 13.79 -3.14
CA GLY A 35 -7.61 14.38 -3.07
C GLY A 35 -7.08 14.56 -1.66
N ARG A 36 -7.54 13.79 -0.67
CA ARG A 36 -6.94 13.77 0.69
C ARG A 36 -5.87 12.69 0.77
N ILE A 37 -4.89 12.89 1.66
CA ILE A 37 -3.85 11.91 1.98
C ILE A 37 -4.18 11.30 3.35
N VAL A 38 -4.15 9.98 3.47
CA VAL A 38 -4.13 9.25 4.74
C VAL A 38 -2.75 8.65 4.96
N PHE A 39 -2.25 8.66 6.18
CA PHE A 39 -0.94 8.10 6.54
C PHE A 39 -0.87 7.79 8.04
N ALA A 40 0.04 6.90 8.44
CA ALA A 40 0.33 6.65 9.87
C ALA A 40 1.52 7.51 10.32
N SER A 41 1.54 7.93 11.59
CA SER A 41 2.63 8.74 12.14
C SER A 41 2.79 8.56 13.65
N GLY A 42 4.00 8.23 14.09
CA GLY A 42 4.40 8.17 15.52
C GLY A 42 4.65 9.52 16.20
N ARG A 43 4.02 10.60 15.73
CA ARG A 43 4.45 11.98 16.09
C ARG A 43 4.07 12.40 17.51
N ASP A 44 3.17 11.66 18.13
CA ASP A 44 2.59 11.94 19.45
C ASP A 44 2.89 10.86 20.49
N GLY A 45 3.73 9.87 20.17
CA GLY A 45 4.24 8.86 21.10
C GLY A 45 4.04 7.43 20.61
N ASP A 46 2.96 7.19 19.89
CA ASP A 46 2.56 5.95 19.24
C ASP A 46 2.06 6.22 17.82
N TYR A 47 2.00 5.17 16.98
CA TYR A 47 1.56 5.34 15.61
C TYR A 47 0.06 5.55 15.56
N GLU A 48 -0.36 6.69 15.03
CA GLU A 48 -1.76 7.01 14.82
C GLU A 48 -2.04 7.32 13.34
N ILE A 49 -3.30 7.18 12.93
CA ILE A 49 -3.77 7.50 11.57
C ILE A 49 -4.09 8.99 11.48
N TYR A 50 -3.53 9.63 10.46
CA TYR A 50 -3.73 11.04 10.15
C TYR A 50 -4.27 11.21 8.74
N ILE A 51 -5.04 12.28 8.55
CA ILE A 51 -5.47 12.76 7.24
C ILE A 51 -5.01 14.19 7.04
N MET A 52 -4.60 14.55 5.82
CA MET A 52 -4.32 15.94 5.45
C MET A 52 -4.66 16.23 3.99
N LYS A 53 -4.61 17.50 3.60
CA LYS A 53 -4.61 17.92 2.19
C LYS A 53 -3.20 17.74 1.58
N PRO A 54 -3.07 17.62 0.24
CA PRO A 54 -1.77 17.41 -0.41
C PRO A 54 -0.82 18.60 -0.32
N ASP A 55 -1.32 19.78 0.05
CA ASP A 55 -0.52 20.96 0.35
C ASP A 55 -0.02 20.99 1.81
N GLY A 56 -0.27 19.93 2.58
CA GLY A 56 0.13 19.79 3.99
C GLY A 56 -0.82 20.48 4.98
N THR A 57 -1.87 21.16 4.50
CA THR A 57 -2.84 21.84 5.38
C THR A 57 -3.93 20.88 5.86
N ASN A 58 -4.70 21.32 6.87
CA ASN A 58 -5.82 20.56 7.42
C ASN A 58 -5.44 19.15 7.91
N LEU A 59 -4.32 19.08 8.64
CA LEU A 59 -3.89 17.86 9.32
C LEU A 59 -4.87 17.54 10.46
N ILE A 60 -5.41 16.32 10.43
CA ILE A 60 -6.37 15.80 11.39
C ILE A 60 -5.86 14.45 11.88
N LYS A 61 -5.80 14.28 13.21
CA LYS A 61 -5.59 12.98 13.84
C LYS A 61 -6.93 12.24 13.89
N VAL A 62 -6.97 11.01 13.35
CA VAL A 62 -8.21 10.25 13.11
C VAL A 62 -8.41 9.15 14.14
N THR A 63 -7.31 8.55 14.60
CA THR A 63 -7.28 7.60 15.71
C THR A 63 -6.54 8.21 16.89
N ASP A 64 -7.00 7.90 18.10
CA ASP A 64 -6.44 8.45 19.35
C ASP A 64 -6.67 7.43 20.47
N ASN A 65 -5.72 6.52 20.63
CA ASN A 65 -5.78 5.44 21.59
C ASN A 65 -4.37 5.10 22.09
N THR A 66 -4.20 3.98 22.78
CA THR A 66 -2.88 3.57 23.33
C THR A 66 -2.22 2.47 22.50
N ALA A 67 -2.93 1.99 21.48
CA ALA A 67 -2.46 0.96 20.58
C ALA A 67 -1.87 1.62 19.34
N SER A 68 -1.03 0.89 18.64
CA SER A 68 -0.46 1.42 17.40
C SER A 68 -1.32 1.09 16.20
N ASP A 69 -1.67 2.14 15.46
CA ASP A 69 -2.48 2.10 14.25
C ASP A 69 -1.61 2.38 13.00
N TYR A 70 -1.59 1.43 12.07
CA TYR A 70 -0.66 1.40 10.93
C TYR A 70 -1.38 1.16 9.60
N TYR A 71 -0.62 1.29 8.51
CA TYR A 71 -0.97 0.83 7.16
C TYR A 71 -2.35 1.29 6.64
N PRO A 72 -2.71 2.58 6.73
CA PRO A 72 -4.04 3.01 6.33
C PRO A 72 -4.21 3.03 4.82
N SER A 73 -5.43 2.76 4.37
CA SER A 73 -5.88 2.92 2.99
C SER A 73 -7.28 3.51 2.94
N PHE A 74 -7.48 4.54 2.13
CA PHE A 74 -8.80 5.07 1.82
C PHE A 74 -9.61 4.11 0.94
N SER A 75 -10.93 4.09 1.14
CA SER A 75 -11.86 3.69 0.08
C SER A 75 -11.82 4.71 -1.04
N LYS A 76 -12.15 4.31 -2.28
CA LYS A 76 -12.06 5.20 -3.45
C LYS A 76 -12.81 6.52 -3.29
N ASP A 77 -14.04 6.45 -2.78
CA ASP A 77 -14.89 7.60 -2.44
C ASP A 77 -14.39 8.44 -1.24
N GLY A 78 -13.35 7.97 -0.55
CA GLY A 78 -12.74 8.60 0.61
C GLY A 78 -13.63 8.61 1.86
N THR A 79 -14.71 7.84 1.90
CA THR A 79 -15.66 7.83 3.03
C THR A 79 -15.22 6.91 4.16
N ARG A 80 -14.41 5.88 3.86
CA ARG A 80 -13.93 4.88 4.80
C ARG A 80 -12.41 4.74 4.76
N ILE A 81 -11.86 4.24 5.85
CA ILE A 81 -10.44 3.88 5.99
C ILE A 81 -10.36 2.46 6.49
N VAL A 82 -9.56 1.64 5.81
CA VAL A 82 -9.08 0.37 6.35
C VAL A 82 -7.66 0.58 6.86
N PHE A 83 -7.33 0.00 8.00
CA PHE A 83 -6.05 0.16 8.66
C PHE A 83 -5.74 -1.06 9.52
N VAL A 84 -4.55 -1.13 10.09
CA VAL A 84 -4.13 -2.18 11.02
C VAL A 84 -4.07 -1.60 12.42
N SER A 85 -4.53 -2.34 13.43
CA SER A 85 -4.38 -1.98 14.83
C SER A 85 -3.99 -3.19 15.67
N ASP A 86 -3.15 -2.99 16.68
CA ASP A 86 -2.79 -3.99 17.68
C ASP A 86 -3.57 -3.86 19.00
N ARG A 87 -4.64 -3.03 19.04
CA ARG A 87 -5.45 -2.76 20.25
C ARG A 87 -6.07 -3.97 20.94
N ASP A 88 -6.20 -5.08 20.21
CA ASP A 88 -6.75 -6.35 20.69
C ASP A 88 -5.64 -7.43 20.83
N GLY A 89 -4.38 -7.01 21.02
CA GLY A 89 -3.24 -7.87 21.33
C GLY A 89 -2.36 -8.24 20.13
N ASN A 90 -2.94 -8.55 18.97
CA ASN A 90 -2.21 -8.80 17.72
C ASN A 90 -2.67 -7.85 16.61
N PRO A 91 -1.78 -7.46 15.66
CA PRO A 91 -2.13 -6.69 14.47
C PRO A 91 -3.28 -7.34 13.68
N GLY A 92 -4.44 -6.68 13.68
CA GLY A 92 -5.63 -7.07 12.92
C GLY A 92 -6.05 -5.97 11.94
N VAL A 93 -6.88 -6.32 10.95
CA VAL A 93 -7.46 -5.35 10.01
C VAL A 93 -8.71 -4.72 10.61
N TYR A 94 -8.77 -3.40 10.61
CA TYR A 94 -9.89 -2.60 11.09
C TYR A 94 -10.45 -1.72 9.98
N LEU A 95 -11.72 -1.39 10.11
CA LEU A 95 -12.46 -0.50 9.24
C LEU A 95 -13.07 0.62 10.07
N MET A 96 -13.03 1.85 9.54
CA MET A 96 -13.70 3.00 10.15
C MET A 96 -14.24 3.95 9.07
N ASN A 97 -15.10 4.88 9.50
CA ASN A 97 -15.40 6.06 8.71
C ASN A 97 -14.17 6.99 8.64
N SER A 98 -14.06 7.80 7.59
CA SER A 98 -12.93 8.73 7.41
C SER A 98 -12.86 9.86 8.44
N ASP A 99 -13.87 9.99 9.31
CA ASP A 99 -13.89 10.90 10.46
C ASP A 99 -13.48 10.21 11.78
N GLY A 100 -13.06 8.95 11.73
CA GLY A 100 -12.62 8.17 12.89
C GLY A 100 -13.74 7.42 13.62
N THR A 101 -15.01 7.60 13.23
CA THR A 101 -16.15 6.93 13.85
C THR A 101 -16.36 5.50 13.32
N ASN A 102 -17.19 4.72 14.02
CA ASN A 102 -17.59 3.35 13.62
C ASN A 102 -16.40 2.40 13.37
N GLN A 103 -15.40 2.46 14.25
CA GLN A 103 -14.27 1.54 14.17
C GLN A 103 -14.74 0.11 14.47
N THR A 104 -14.45 -0.81 13.56
CA THR A 104 -14.80 -2.22 13.68
C THR A 104 -13.67 -3.09 13.18
N ARG A 105 -13.41 -4.19 13.89
CA ARG A 105 -12.42 -5.17 13.48
C ARG A 105 -13.00 -6.10 12.43
N LEU A 106 -12.22 -6.40 11.39
CA LEU A 106 -12.63 -7.24 10.26
C LEU A 106 -11.99 -8.62 10.24
N THR A 107 -10.87 -8.83 10.94
CA THR A 107 -10.16 -10.11 11.02
C THR A 107 -10.04 -10.63 12.45
N ASP A 108 -9.78 -11.93 12.61
CA ASP A 108 -9.69 -12.59 13.92
C ASP A 108 -8.39 -12.27 14.71
N GLU A 109 -8.32 -12.73 15.97
CA GLU A 109 -7.24 -12.47 16.94
C GLU A 109 -5.96 -13.29 16.77
N GLN A 110 -5.98 -14.36 15.97
CA GLN A 110 -4.86 -15.32 15.93
C GLN A 110 -3.88 -15.05 14.79
N ALA A 111 -4.20 -14.12 13.90
CA ALA A 111 -3.38 -13.75 12.75
C ALA A 111 -2.58 -12.46 12.98
N LEU A 112 -1.43 -12.35 12.31
CA LEU A 112 -0.73 -11.08 12.11
C LEU A 112 -1.08 -10.57 10.72
N ASP A 113 -1.90 -9.53 10.65
CA ASP A 113 -2.40 -8.98 9.39
C ASP A 113 -1.79 -7.60 9.07
N TYR A 114 -1.38 -7.41 7.81
CA TYR A 114 -0.65 -6.23 7.36
C TYR A 114 -1.13 -5.73 6.00
N HIS A 115 -0.80 -4.46 5.69
CA HIS A 115 -0.99 -3.84 4.36
C HIS A 115 -2.39 -4.02 3.73
N PRO A 116 -3.49 -3.67 4.41
CA PRO A 116 -4.82 -3.78 3.83
C PRO A 116 -5.03 -2.72 2.74
N ASN A 117 -5.72 -3.10 1.66
CA ASN A 117 -6.06 -2.20 0.57
C ASN A 117 -7.47 -2.48 0.04
N PHE A 118 -8.26 -1.41 -0.18
CA PHE A 118 -9.59 -1.53 -0.73
C PHE A 118 -9.60 -1.88 -2.21
N SER A 119 -10.59 -2.67 -2.62
CA SER A 119 -10.99 -2.76 -4.03
C SER A 119 -11.57 -1.44 -4.53
N PRO A 120 -11.53 -1.16 -5.84
CA PRO A 120 -12.05 0.10 -6.41
C PRO A 120 -13.54 0.34 -6.15
N ASP A 121 -14.33 -0.73 -5.99
CA ASP A 121 -15.76 -0.66 -5.62
C ASP A 121 -16.00 -0.57 -4.10
N GLY A 122 -14.95 -0.64 -3.29
CA GLY A 122 -14.99 -0.58 -1.83
C GLY A 122 -15.64 -1.79 -1.16
N LYS A 123 -15.92 -2.88 -1.88
CA LYS A 123 -16.59 -4.06 -1.32
C LYS A 123 -15.63 -5.12 -0.82
N LYS A 124 -14.37 -5.08 -1.23
CA LYS A 124 -13.36 -6.06 -0.85
C LYS A 124 -12.13 -5.38 -0.29
N ILE A 125 -11.39 -6.10 0.53
CA ILE A 125 -10.09 -5.71 1.06
C ILE A 125 -9.11 -6.83 0.76
N VAL A 126 -7.97 -6.50 0.16
CA VAL A 126 -6.84 -7.43 0.03
C VAL A 126 -5.83 -7.07 1.11
N PHE A 127 -5.19 -8.07 1.72
CA PHE A 127 -4.24 -7.87 2.80
C PHE A 127 -3.26 -9.04 2.88
N GLN A 128 -2.14 -8.80 3.54
CA GLN A 128 -1.14 -9.81 3.88
C GLN A 128 -1.48 -10.41 5.25
N SER A 129 -1.31 -11.71 5.43
CA SER A 129 -1.58 -12.38 6.70
C SER A 129 -0.63 -13.54 6.97
N ARG A 130 -0.23 -13.71 8.24
CA ARG A 130 0.57 -14.87 8.73
C ARG A 130 -0.26 -15.98 9.37
N ARG A 131 -1.57 -16.02 9.11
CA ARG A 131 -2.49 -16.94 9.78
C ARG A 131 -2.19 -18.43 9.56
N ASP A 132 -1.48 -18.76 8.49
CA ASP A 132 -1.14 -20.14 8.12
C ASP A 132 0.35 -20.48 8.35
N GLY A 133 1.12 -19.59 9.00
CA GLY A 133 2.52 -19.82 9.38
C GLY A 133 3.56 -19.04 8.57
N ASP A 134 3.17 -18.48 7.42
CA ASP A 134 3.96 -17.66 6.50
C ASP A 134 3.15 -16.49 5.94
N ASP A 135 3.82 -15.51 5.32
CA ASP A 135 3.17 -14.34 4.74
C ASP A 135 2.44 -14.71 3.46
N GLU A 136 1.11 -14.63 3.48
CA GLU A 136 0.25 -14.97 2.35
C GLU A 136 -0.78 -13.85 2.07
N ILE A 137 -1.30 -13.80 0.84
CA ILE A 137 -2.30 -12.82 0.42
C ILE A 137 -3.71 -13.37 0.62
N TYR A 138 -4.53 -12.60 1.31
CA TYR A 138 -5.94 -12.90 1.52
C TYR A 138 -6.84 -11.80 0.98
N LEU A 139 -8.04 -12.21 0.63
CA LEU A 139 -9.13 -11.36 0.19
C LEU A 139 -10.28 -11.48 1.18
N LEU A 140 -10.76 -10.33 1.64
CA LEU A 140 -11.94 -10.22 2.48
C LEU A 140 -13.06 -9.56 1.70
N ASP A 141 -14.17 -10.27 1.46
CA ASP A 141 -15.41 -9.67 0.98
C ASP A 141 -16.14 -9.03 2.16
N THR A 142 -16.32 -7.71 2.10
CA THR A 142 -16.94 -6.88 3.13
C THR A 142 -18.27 -6.30 2.67
N THR A 143 -18.91 -6.90 1.66
CA THR A 143 -20.27 -6.53 1.23
C THR A 143 -21.25 -6.60 2.40
N VAL A 144 -21.04 -7.54 3.33
CA VAL A 144 -21.72 -7.62 4.62
C VAL A 144 -20.67 -7.49 5.72
N ILE A 145 -20.49 -6.27 6.26
CA ILE A 145 -19.44 -5.96 7.24
C ILE A 145 -19.53 -6.86 8.49
N SER A 146 -20.73 -7.22 8.92
CA SER A 146 -20.93 -8.07 10.10
C SER A 146 -20.56 -9.55 9.88
N HIS A 147 -20.39 -10.00 8.64
CA HIS A 147 -20.04 -11.38 8.27
C HIS A 147 -19.11 -11.37 7.04
N PRO A 148 -17.88 -10.84 7.18
CA PRO A 148 -16.97 -10.76 6.06
C PRO A 148 -16.53 -12.16 5.62
N GLN A 149 -16.39 -12.37 4.31
CA GLN A 149 -16.02 -13.67 3.74
C GLN A 149 -14.55 -13.68 3.36
N LEU A 150 -13.77 -14.57 3.96
CA LEU A 150 -12.34 -14.68 3.76
C LEU A 150 -12.01 -15.68 2.64
N SER A 151 -11.04 -15.35 1.80
CA SER A 151 -10.47 -16.23 0.77
C SER A 151 -8.95 -16.13 0.76
N LYS A 152 -8.26 -17.27 0.80
CA LYS A 152 -6.80 -17.35 0.60
C LYS A 152 -6.51 -17.27 -0.91
N LEU A 153 -5.63 -16.36 -1.33
CA LEU A 153 -5.33 -16.13 -2.75
C LEU A 153 -4.00 -16.74 -3.21
N THR A 154 -3.03 -16.81 -2.31
CA THR A 154 -1.73 -17.43 -2.52
C THR A 154 -1.51 -18.54 -1.49
N ASN A 155 -0.76 -19.58 -1.85
CA ASN A 155 -0.50 -20.73 -0.98
C ASN A 155 0.77 -21.45 -1.44
N ASN A 156 1.92 -21.00 -0.96
CA ASN A 156 3.24 -21.57 -1.24
C ASN A 156 4.08 -21.56 0.04
N SER A 157 5.42 -21.59 -0.05
CA SER A 157 6.32 -21.58 1.12
C SER A 157 7.17 -20.30 1.18
N ASP A 158 6.91 -19.39 0.25
CA ASP A 158 7.62 -18.14 0.04
C ASP A 158 6.78 -17.00 0.64
N TYR A 159 7.36 -15.82 0.82
CA TYR A 159 6.67 -14.68 1.42
C TYR A 159 5.94 -13.85 0.36
N ASP A 160 4.61 -13.91 0.36
CA ASP A 160 3.76 -13.09 -0.48
C ASP A 160 3.23 -11.86 0.31
N ARG A 161 3.59 -10.64 -0.14
CA ARG A 161 3.48 -9.40 0.66
C ARG A 161 2.99 -8.19 -0.14
N PHE A 162 2.64 -7.12 0.57
CA PHE A 162 2.28 -5.80 0.00
C PHE A 162 1.23 -5.82 -1.14
N PRO A 163 0.05 -6.44 -0.95
CA PRO A 163 -0.93 -6.53 -2.01
C PRO A 163 -1.67 -5.20 -2.28
N SER A 164 -2.05 -4.96 -3.53
CA SER A 164 -2.95 -3.86 -3.91
C SER A 164 -3.78 -4.22 -5.13
N PHE A 165 -4.98 -3.63 -5.25
CA PHE A 165 -5.82 -3.82 -6.42
C PHE A 165 -5.35 -3.00 -7.62
N SER A 166 -5.58 -3.55 -8.81
CA SER A 166 -5.67 -2.78 -10.04
C SER A 166 -6.88 -1.83 -10.03
N PRO A 167 -6.84 -0.70 -10.76
CA PRO A 167 -7.91 0.31 -10.72
C PRO A 167 -9.27 -0.17 -11.25
N ASP A 168 -9.27 -1.21 -12.09
CA ASP A 168 -10.48 -1.86 -12.59
C ASP A 168 -10.97 -3.01 -11.67
N GLY A 169 -10.19 -3.36 -10.64
CA GLY A 169 -10.50 -4.40 -9.67
C GLY A 169 -10.33 -5.83 -10.19
N SER A 170 -9.82 -6.02 -11.40
CA SER A 170 -9.71 -7.34 -12.04
C SER A 170 -8.47 -8.13 -11.58
N LYS A 171 -7.43 -7.42 -11.18
CA LYS A 171 -6.13 -7.96 -10.76
C LYS A 171 -5.69 -7.46 -9.39
N ILE A 172 -4.80 -8.24 -8.79
CA ILE A 172 -4.01 -7.89 -7.60
C ILE A 172 -2.54 -7.86 -8.00
N ILE A 173 -1.81 -6.83 -7.57
CA ILE A 173 -0.36 -6.74 -7.63
C ILE A 173 0.21 -6.96 -6.23
N PHE A 174 1.32 -7.67 -6.12
CA PHE A 174 1.93 -8.05 -4.84
C PHE A 174 3.41 -8.35 -5.03
N VAL A 175 4.13 -8.59 -3.93
CA VAL A 175 5.54 -8.97 -3.90
C VAL A 175 5.66 -10.43 -3.50
N SER A 176 6.58 -11.18 -4.13
CA SER A 176 6.92 -12.54 -3.74
C SER A 176 8.42 -12.80 -3.86
N ASP A 177 9.00 -13.56 -2.94
CA ASP A 177 10.41 -13.99 -2.99
C ASP A 177 10.64 -15.39 -3.56
N ARG A 178 9.58 -16.02 -4.11
CA ARG A 178 9.61 -17.37 -4.71
C ARG A 178 10.66 -17.60 -5.80
N ASP A 179 11.23 -16.53 -6.36
CA ASP A 179 12.21 -16.54 -7.44
C ASP A 179 13.60 -16.02 -7.02
N ARG A 180 13.97 -16.20 -5.74
CA ARG A 180 15.25 -15.91 -5.06
C ARG A 180 15.34 -14.57 -4.34
N ASN A 181 14.61 -13.57 -4.81
CA ASN A 181 14.54 -12.22 -4.26
C ASN A 181 13.11 -11.69 -4.39
N ASP A 182 12.81 -10.63 -3.65
CA ASP A 182 11.51 -9.96 -3.73
C ASP A 182 11.29 -9.38 -5.12
N GLU A 183 10.24 -9.85 -5.79
CA GLU A 183 9.88 -9.43 -7.12
C GLU A 183 8.39 -9.13 -7.18
N ILE A 184 8.00 -8.29 -8.13
CA ILE A 184 6.60 -7.89 -8.31
C ILE A 184 5.88 -8.96 -9.12
N TYR A 185 4.74 -9.40 -8.62
CA TYR A 185 3.84 -10.34 -9.27
C TYR A 185 2.45 -9.73 -9.45
N THR A 186 1.71 -10.27 -10.41
CA THR A 186 0.30 -9.99 -10.58
C THR A 186 -0.51 -11.26 -10.65
N MET A 187 -1.76 -11.20 -10.24
CA MET A 187 -2.72 -12.29 -10.34
C MET A 187 -4.12 -11.76 -10.62
N SER A 188 -5.00 -12.63 -11.08
CA SER A 188 -6.44 -12.35 -11.12
C SER A 188 -6.97 -12.16 -9.69
N VAL A 189 -8.03 -11.39 -9.52
CA VAL A 189 -8.62 -11.10 -8.19
C VAL A 189 -9.03 -12.35 -7.39
N ASN A 190 -9.24 -13.49 -8.07
CA ASN A 190 -9.55 -14.78 -7.45
C ASN A 190 -8.30 -15.64 -7.13
N GLY A 191 -7.09 -15.09 -7.23
CA GLY A 191 -5.83 -15.78 -6.94
C GLY A 191 -5.19 -16.52 -8.12
N THR A 192 -5.93 -16.70 -9.22
CA THR A 192 -5.43 -17.44 -10.41
C THR A 192 -4.56 -16.59 -11.34
N ASN A 193 -3.86 -17.24 -12.28
CA ASN A 193 -3.02 -16.59 -13.30
C ASN A 193 -1.88 -15.73 -12.72
N GLN A 194 -1.20 -16.25 -11.70
CA GLN A 194 -0.04 -15.57 -11.11
C GLN A 194 1.10 -15.45 -12.12
N THR A 195 1.60 -14.24 -12.33
CA THR A 195 2.64 -13.92 -13.32
C THR A 195 3.64 -12.95 -12.73
N ARG A 196 4.93 -13.25 -12.86
CA ARG A 196 6.03 -12.36 -12.48
C ARG A 196 6.12 -11.17 -13.44
N VAL A 197 6.31 -9.97 -12.90
CA VAL A 197 6.36 -8.69 -13.65
C VAL A 197 7.76 -8.11 -13.70
N THR A 198 8.54 -8.24 -12.62
CA THR A 198 9.95 -7.85 -12.57
C THR A 198 10.83 -9.09 -12.45
N ASP A 199 11.98 -9.07 -13.13
CA ASP A 199 12.98 -10.14 -13.00
C ASP A 199 14.39 -9.54 -13.11
N ASN A 200 15.03 -9.37 -11.96
CA ASN A 200 16.38 -8.85 -11.87
C ASN A 200 17.12 -9.37 -10.62
N SER A 201 18.35 -8.95 -10.41
CA SER A 201 19.17 -9.40 -9.27
C SER A 201 18.93 -8.62 -7.98
N TYR A 202 18.02 -7.63 -7.99
CA TYR A 202 17.72 -6.77 -6.87
C TYR A 202 16.25 -6.87 -6.50
N SER A 203 15.97 -6.68 -5.22
CA SER A 203 14.60 -6.72 -4.72
C SER A 203 13.78 -5.49 -5.15
N ASP A 204 12.51 -5.75 -5.45
CA ASP A 204 11.48 -4.78 -5.79
C ASP A 204 10.29 -4.90 -4.83
N TRP A 205 9.84 -3.77 -4.29
CA TRP A 205 8.87 -3.74 -3.20
C TRP A 205 7.75 -2.73 -3.41
N MET A 206 6.67 -2.91 -2.63
CA MET A 206 5.58 -1.95 -2.43
C MET A 206 4.94 -1.44 -3.75
N PRO A 207 4.58 -2.34 -4.68
CA PRO A 207 4.09 -1.94 -6.00
C PRO A 207 2.66 -1.37 -5.93
N ARG A 208 2.39 -0.33 -6.74
CA ARG A 208 1.05 0.27 -6.90
C ARG A 208 0.77 0.60 -8.36
N TYR A 209 -0.44 0.35 -8.83
CA TYR A 209 -0.87 0.78 -10.15
C TYR A 209 -1.12 2.29 -10.22
N SER A 210 -0.91 2.89 -11.39
CA SER A 210 -1.45 4.22 -11.71
C SER A 210 -2.98 4.18 -11.78
N PRO A 211 -3.70 5.30 -11.57
CA PRO A 211 -5.16 5.33 -11.61
C PRO A 211 -5.79 4.87 -12.92
N ASP A 212 -5.06 5.01 -14.03
CA ASP A 212 -5.46 4.55 -15.37
C ASP A 212 -5.05 3.10 -15.67
N GLY A 213 -4.34 2.44 -14.75
CA GLY A 213 -3.87 1.07 -14.85
C GLY A 213 -2.73 0.84 -15.84
N THR A 214 -2.18 1.91 -16.45
CA THR A 214 -1.17 1.78 -17.50
C THR A 214 0.27 1.67 -16.99
N LYS A 215 0.51 2.08 -15.73
CA LYS A 215 1.82 2.09 -15.08
C LYS A 215 1.80 1.40 -13.73
N ILE A 216 2.98 1.01 -13.28
CA ILE A 216 3.25 0.56 -11.91
C ILE A 216 4.35 1.44 -11.35
N VAL A 217 4.17 1.95 -10.12
CA VAL A 217 5.21 2.58 -9.31
C VAL A 217 5.63 1.63 -8.19
N PHE A 218 6.91 1.59 -7.86
CA PHE A 218 7.47 0.65 -6.89
C PHE A 218 8.81 1.14 -6.33
N SER A 219 9.24 0.58 -5.20
CA SER A 219 10.56 0.82 -4.62
C SER A 219 11.54 -0.26 -5.10
N SER A 220 12.78 0.11 -5.42
CA SER A 220 13.80 -0.84 -5.89
C SER A 220 15.21 -0.40 -5.53
N LYS A 221 16.12 -1.38 -5.40
CA LYS A 221 17.59 -1.18 -5.34
C LYS A 221 18.28 -1.40 -6.69
N ARG A 222 17.52 -1.59 -7.77
CA ARG A 222 18.09 -1.69 -9.11
C ARG A 222 18.96 -0.46 -9.41
N ASP A 223 19.94 -0.64 -10.28
CA ASP A 223 20.97 0.34 -10.65
C ASP A 223 22.10 0.52 -9.63
N GLY A 224 22.27 -0.42 -8.70
CA GLY A 224 23.40 -0.45 -7.77
C GLY A 224 23.34 0.62 -6.70
N ASP A 225 22.13 1.09 -6.37
CA ASP A 225 21.92 2.05 -5.29
C ASP A 225 22.15 1.39 -3.92
N ASP A 226 22.83 2.11 -3.03
CA ASP A 226 23.01 1.70 -1.62
C ASP A 226 21.69 1.71 -0.82
N SER A 227 20.60 2.23 -1.40
CA SER A 227 19.30 2.44 -0.77
C SER A 227 18.16 2.43 -1.78
N GLU A 228 16.96 2.04 -1.34
CA GLU A 228 15.75 1.96 -2.15
C GLU A 228 15.40 3.32 -2.80
N LYS A 229 14.96 3.28 -4.06
CA LYS A 229 14.49 4.42 -4.83
C LYS A 229 13.17 4.11 -5.49
N ILE A 230 12.44 5.16 -5.88
CA ILE A 230 11.17 5.02 -6.57
C ILE A 230 11.42 4.87 -8.07
N TYR A 231 10.83 3.82 -8.63
CA TYR A 231 10.82 3.53 -10.05
C TYR A 231 9.38 3.48 -10.57
N ILE A 232 9.23 3.75 -11.86
CA ILE A 232 7.98 3.60 -12.60
C ILE A 232 8.22 2.74 -13.84
N MET A 233 7.27 1.88 -14.18
CA MET A 233 7.30 1.05 -15.39
C MET A 233 5.93 0.96 -16.04
N ASN A 234 5.85 0.43 -17.25
CA ASN A 234 4.58 0.01 -17.84
C ASN A 234 3.95 -1.12 -17.01
N ALA A 235 2.63 -1.21 -16.98
CA ALA A 235 1.91 -2.25 -16.24
C ALA A 235 2.24 -3.71 -16.64
N ASN A 236 2.89 -3.90 -17.79
CA ASN A 236 3.40 -5.19 -18.26
C ASN A 236 4.88 -5.46 -17.89
N GLY A 237 5.48 -4.65 -17.01
CA GLY A 237 6.87 -4.78 -16.57
C GLY A 237 7.91 -4.07 -17.45
N SER A 238 7.53 -3.61 -18.65
CA SER A 238 8.48 -2.99 -19.57
C SER A 238 8.82 -1.53 -19.23
N ASN A 239 10.00 -1.08 -19.69
CA ASN A 239 10.49 0.29 -19.56
C ASN A 239 10.56 0.82 -18.11
N PRO A 240 11.21 0.11 -17.17
CA PRO A 240 11.47 0.66 -15.84
C PRO A 240 12.33 1.92 -15.94
N THR A 241 11.94 2.96 -15.22
CA THR A 241 12.62 4.26 -15.18
C THR A 241 12.65 4.76 -13.74
N ARG A 242 13.82 5.21 -13.29
CA ARG A 242 14.02 5.80 -11.96
C ARG A 242 13.35 7.18 -11.86
N LEU A 243 12.70 7.47 -10.73
CA LEU A 243 12.06 8.76 -10.44
C LEU A 243 12.76 9.57 -9.36
N THR A 244 13.33 8.91 -8.34
CA THR A 244 14.01 9.59 -7.22
C THR A 244 15.51 9.29 -7.22
N SER A 245 16.30 10.19 -6.62
CA SER A 245 17.76 10.06 -6.50
C SER A 245 18.23 10.62 -5.16
N GLY A 246 19.40 10.18 -4.69
CA GLY A 246 20.00 10.64 -3.43
C GLY A 246 20.41 9.47 -2.54
N SER A 247 20.89 9.77 -1.33
CA SER A 247 21.39 8.76 -0.38
C SER A 247 20.33 8.23 0.60
N GLY A 248 19.13 8.82 0.62
CA GLY A 248 18.03 8.38 1.48
C GLY A 248 17.25 7.20 0.91
N GLN A 249 16.53 6.48 1.75
CA GLN A 249 15.61 5.41 1.34
C GLN A 249 14.25 6.00 0.96
N ASP A 250 13.73 5.60 -0.21
CA ASP A 250 12.40 6.00 -0.67
C ASP A 250 11.45 4.78 -0.71
N TRP A 251 10.39 4.84 0.09
CA TRP A 251 9.45 3.73 0.29
C TRP A 251 8.00 4.14 0.07
N TYR A 252 7.15 3.13 -0.09
CA TYR A 252 5.69 3.24 -0.18
C TYR A 252 5.19 4.30 -1.20
N PRO A 253 5.66 4.27 -2.47
CA PRO A 253 5.18 5.21 -3.46
C PRO A 253 3.69 4.99 -3.76
N CYS A 254 2.95 6.07 -4.02
CA CYS A 254 1.57 5.98 -4.47
C CYS A 254 1.25 7.14 -5.42
N PHE A 255 0.34 6.91 -6.37
CA PHE A 255 -0.09 7.97 -7.29
C PHE A 255 -1.13 8.90 -6.66
N SER A 256 -1.09 10.18 -7.02
CA SER A 256 -2.25 11.06 -6.88
C SER A 256 -3.44 10.53 -7.69
N PRO A 257 -4.70 10.86 -7.32
CA PRO A 257 -5.89 10.34 -8.02
C PRO A 257 -5.94 10.68 -9.51
N ASP A 258 -5.34 11.80 -9.92
CA ASP A 258 -5.24 12.21 -11.32
C ASP A 258 -4.02 11.63 -12.06
N GLY A 259 -3.19 10.84 -11.38
CA GLY A 259 -1.99 10.20 -11.90
C GLY A 259 -0.86 11.15 -12.26
N ARG A 260 -0.96 12.45 -11.90
CA ARG A 260 0.04 13.46 -12.28
C ARG A 260 1.19 13.60 -11.29
N LYS A 261 1.03 13.08 -10.08
CA LYS A 261 2.02 13.11 -9.01
C LYS A 261 2.20 11.72 -8.41
N ILE A 262 3.37 11.52 -7.82
CA ILE A 262 3.77 10.40 -6.98
C ILE A 262 4.38 11.03 -5.72
#